data_AF-I3YK29-F1
#
_entry.id   AF-I3YK29-F1
#
_cell.length_a   1.000
_cell.length_b   1.000
_cell.length_c   1.000
_cell.angle_alpha   90.00
_cell.angle_beta   90.00
_cell.angle_gamma   90.00
#
_symmetry.space_group_name_H-M   'P 1'
#
loop_
_entity.id
_entity.type
_entity.pdbx_description
1 polymer ?
#
loop_
_entity_poly.entity_id
_entity_poly.type
_entity_poly.pdbx_seq_one_letter_code
_entity_poly.pdbx_strand_id
1 'polypeptide(L)'
;MRIKRLILSLLLLACGSWVSGGELLSADPVGAGVDTLERSRTCREVGLKTNLIYDAAATVNLGVEFPLGRRWSMDVSGNYNGWTLSDNRKWKHWMVQPEFRFWTKARQRGHFVGIHLLGGEYNLNKVHLPFNFYPSTGAQRHEGWAAGAGLTYGYRWNFSERWGMEGQIGVGYIYTEYDEYCPNNCGVRIGSGTKHYVGPTKLALNLIYRFGKKKRMAEAARLAALNAPKPIIEERIVRDTVIIRDTVVIHASEPPRMFRNETYVLHLQYEAGSAKIVRTLADNGERLAAFKEFIDRIQGDSTVVIQRISLTGYCSIEGTAQYNDRLSSTRAHSLQEYLLDFYPWMKDIMHTAGRGEDWSGLLRLVEQSDNTAWKNAIERIILNTGVYEGRERKLMDLYGGEPYRWMFREFFPELRRIECKVEYEVKTE
;
A
#
# COMPACT_ATOMS: atom_id res chain seq x y z
N MET A 1 -34.12 -6.79 -23.36
CA MET A 1 -33.55 -5.51 -23.89
C MET A 1 -33.51 -4.34 -22.89
N ARG A 2 -34.39 -4.28 -21.86
CA ARG A 2 -34.44 -3.16 -20.88
C ARG A 2 -33.30 -3.15 -19.84
N ILE A 3 -32.77 -4.30 -19.43
CA ILE A 3 -31.67 -4.42 -18.46
C ILE A 3 -30.32 -3.98 -19.06
N LYS A 4 -30.08 -4.28 -20.35
CA LYS A 4 -28.88 -3.86 -21.10
C LYS A 4 -28.75 -2.32 -21.15
N ARG A 5 -29.87 -1.59 -21.27
CA ARG A 5 -29.89 -0.13 -21.18
C ARG A 5 -29.68 0.37 -19.75
N LEU A 6 -30.25 -0.29 -18.74
CA LEU A 6 -30.12 0.13 -17.34
C LEU A 6 -28.66 0.06 -16.83
N ILE A 7 -27.95 -1.03 -17.16
CA ILE A 7 -26.54 -1.24 -16.76
C ILE A 7 -25.61 -0.29 -17.53
N LEU A 8 -25.84 -0.09 -18.83
CA LEU A 8 -25.08 0.87 -19.63
C LEU A 8 -25.34 2.32 -19.17
N SER A 9 -26.57 2.65 -18.77
CA SER A 9 -26.94 3.95 -18.20
C SER A 9 -26.31 4.18 -16.82
N LEU A 10 -26.23 3.17 -15.95
CA LEU A 10 -25.54 3.27 -14.66
C LEU A 10 -24.02 3.46 -14.82
N LEU A 11 -23.41 2.77 -15.80
CA LEU A 11 -21.99 2.95 -16.16
C LEU A 11 -21.72 4.32 -16.80
N LEU A 12 -22.63 4.85 -17.63
CA LEU A 12 -22.52 6.17 -18.24
C LEU A 12 -22.85 7.32 -17.29
N LEU A 13 -23.78 7.14 -16.33
CA LEU A 13 -24.08 8.15 -15.29
C LEU A 13 -22.94 8.30 -14.28
N ALA A 14 -22.26 7.21 -13.92
CA ALA A 14 -21.08 7.26 -13.04
C ALA A 14 -19.87 7.92 -13.73
N CYS A 15 -19.79 7.86 -15.05
CA CYS A 15 -18.72 8.48 -15.85
C CYS A 15 -19.05 9.92 -16.27
N GLY A 16 -20.30 10.20 -16.64
CA GLY A 16 -20.75 11.49 -17.20
C GLY A 16 -21.00 12.59 -16.17
N SER A 17 -21.42 12.24 -14.95
CA SER A 17 -21.61 13.23 -13.87
C SER A 17 -20.30 13.72 -13.24
N TRP A 18 -19.15 13.15 -13.63
CA TRP A 18 -17.83 13.53 -13.11
C TRP A 18 -16.96 14.32 -14.10
N VAL A 19 -17.38 14.46 -15.37
CA VAL A 19 -16.65 15.21 -16.41
C VAL A 19 -17.20 16.64 -16.60
N SER A 20 -18.39 16.96 -16.11
CA SER A 20 -18.95 18.32 -16.20
C SER A 20 -19.56 18.78 -14.87
N GLY A 21 -18.71 19.29 -13.98
CA GLY A 21 -19.12 20.08 -12.81
C GLY A 21 -18.44 21.43 -12.90
N GLY A 22 -19.01 22.32 -13.72
CA GLY A 22 -18.54 23.68 -13.92
C GLY A 22 -18.59 24.51 -12.64
N GLU A 23 -17.61 25.39 -12.51
CA GLU A 23 -17.61 26.48 -11.55
C GLU A 23 -18.85 27.36 -11.77
N LEU A 24 -19.79 27.33 -10.82
CA LEU A 24 -20.78 28.39 -10.70
C LEU A 24 -20.21 29.41 -9.70
N LEU A 25 -19.68 30.50 -10.24
CA LEU A 25 -19.34 31.70 -9.49
C LEU A 25 -20.63 32.34 -8.96
N SER A 26 -20.81 32.37 -7.65
CA SER A 26 -21.63 33.39 -6.98
C SER A 26 -20.72 34.22 -6.10
N ALA A 27 -20.47 35.45 -6.52
CA ALA A 27 -19.93 36.50 -5.67
C ALA A 27 -21.00 36.88 -4.64
N ASP A 28 -20.59 37.07 -3.37
CA ASP A 28 -21.18 38.04 -2.42
C ASP A 28 -20.45 38.00 -1.05
N PRO A 29 -20.58 39.05 -0.19
CA PRO A 29 -19.42 39.85 0.23
C PRO A 29 -18.99 39.68 1.69
N VAL A 30 -17.75 40.13 1.93
CA VAL A 30 -17.14 40.67 3.16
C VAL A 30 -17.84 40.38 4.50
N GLY A 31 -17.17 39.57 5.32
CA GLY A 31 -17.24 39.67 6.78
C GLY A 31 -17.85 38.48 7.52
N ALA A 32 -17.07 37.42 7.76
CA ALA A 32 -17.21 36.53 8.91
C ALA A 32 -15.93 35.70 9.09
N GLY A 33 -15.56 35.46 10.33
CA GLY A 33 -14.26 34.98 10.77
C GLY A 33 -13.86 33.57 10.29
N VAL A 34 -12.54 33.42 10.18
CA VAL A 34 -11.71 32.24 10.49
C VAL A 34 -12.49 30.96 10.86
N ASP A 35 -13.01 30.20 9.88
CA ASP A 35 -13.31 28.76 10.10
C ASP A 35 -13.53 27.90 8.83
N THR A 36 -13.00 28.26 7.64
CA THR A 36 -13.37 27.55 6.40
C THR A 36 -12.23 27.13 5.45
N LEU A 37 -11.01 26.91 5.96
CA LEU A 37 -9.90 26.42 5.12
C LEU A 37 -9.31 25.07 5.52
N GLU A 38 -10.16 24.10 5.89
CA GLU A 38 -9.87 22.67 5.69
C GLU A 38 -10.95 22.01 4.83
N ARG A 39 -11.17 22.54 3.63
CA ARG A 39 -11.85 21.78 2.59
C ARG A 39 -10.89 20.69 2.11
N SER A 40 -10.87 19.57 2.85
CA SER A 40 -10.14 18.33 2.54
C SER A 40 -10.30 17.99 1.06
N ARG A 41 -9.26 18.32 0.28
CA ARG A 41 -9.18 17.90 -1.12
C ARG A 41 -9.04 16.39 -1.10
N THR A 42 -10.13 15.70 -1.42
CA THR A 42 -10.17 14.25 -1.62
C THR A 42 -9.10 13.88 -2.64
N CYS A 43 -7.95 13.41 -2.16
CA CYS A 43 -6.90 12.90 -3.02
C CYS A 43 -7.48 11.69 -3.76
N ARG A 44 -7.72 11.85 -5.06
CA ARG A 44 -8.30 10.86 -5.96
C ARG A 44 -7.26 9.79 -6.27
N GLU A 45 -7.05 8.88 -5.32
CA GLU A 45 -6.25 7.68 -5.51
C GLU A 45 -7.17 6.58 -6.07
N VAL A 46 -6.95 6.20 -7.33
CA VAL A 46 -7.72 5.15 -8.01
C VAL A 46 -6.87 3.89 -8.05
N GLY A 47 -7.43 2.76 -7.60
CA GLY A 47 -6.77 1.46 -7.65
C GLY A 47 -7.27 0.64 -8.83
N LEU A 48 -6.37 0.18 -9.70
CA LEU A 48 -6.64 -0.88 -10.67
C LEU A 48 -6.30 -2.24 -10.06
N LYS A 49 -7.11 -3.25 -10.38
CA LYS A 49 -7.00 -4.60 -9.82
C LYS A 49 -7.12 -5.68 -10.89
N THR A 50 -6.37 -6.76 -10.72
CA THR A 50 -6.60 -8.03 -11.43
C THR A 50 -6.59 -9.19 -10.43
N ASN A 51 -7.49 -10.14 -10.60
CA ASN A 51 -7.69 -11.33 -9.79
C ASN A 51 -6.90 -12.50 -10.40
N LEU A 52 -5.80 -12.86 -9.73
CA LEU A 52 -4.89 -13.90 -10.20
C LEU A 52 -5.54 -15.29 -10.23
N ILE A 53 -6.58 -15.53 -9.43
CA ILE A 53 -7.33 -16.81 -9.44
C ILE A 53 -8.14 -16.94 -10.73
N TYR A 54 -8.71 -15.84 -11.21
CA TYR A 54 -9.48 -15.84 -12.46
C TYR A 54 -8.55 -15.91 -13.67
N ASP A 55 -7.38 -15.27 -13.61
CA ASP A 55 -6.35 -15.41 -14.64
C ASP A 55 -5.91 -16.88 -14.81
N ALA A 56 -5.74 -17.61 -13.69
CA ALA A 56 -5.45 -19.05 -13.70
C ALA A 56 -6.59 -19.91 -14.29
N ALA A 57 -7.84 -19.46 -14.15
CA ALA A 57 -9.01 -20.07 -14.79
C ALA A 57 -9.19 -19.61 -16.26
N ALA A 58 -8.17 -18.98 -16.84
CA ALA A 58 -8.22 -18.31 -18.13
C ALA A 58 -9.46 -17.42 -18.20
N THR A 59 -9.63 -16.46 -17.29
CA THR A 59 -10.71 -15.48 -17.28
C THR A 59 -10.11 -14.11 -17.07
N VAL A 60 -10.11 -13.30 -18.13
CA VAL A 60 -9.57 -11.94 -18.09
C VAL A 60 -10.47 -11.10 -17.21
N ASN A 61 -9.88 -10.37 -16.29
CA ASN A 61 -10.64 -9.57 -15.35
C ASN A 61 -9.94 -8.25 -15.04
N LEU A 62 -10.73 -7.23 -14.71
CA LEU A 62 -10.25 -5.91 -14.34
C LEU A 62 -11.19 -5.29 -13.32
N GLY A 63 -10.63 -4.79 -12.22
CA GLY A 63 -11.35 -4.05 -11.19
C GLY A 63 -10.85 -2.63 -11.05
N VAL A 64 -11.77 -1.71 -10.77
CA VAL A 64 -11.45 -0.33 -10.38
C VAL A 64 -12.06 -0.05 -9.02
N GLU A 65 -11.25 0.48 -8.10
CA GLU A 65 -11.72 0.87 -6.78
C GLU A 65 -11.70 2.39 -6.60
N PHE A 66 -12.87 2.91 -6.25
CA PHE A 66 -13.15 4.31 -6.04
C PHE A 66 -13.21 4.67 -4.55
N PRO A 67 -12.48 5.72 -4.15
CA PRO A 67 -12.53 6.26 -2.80
C PRO A 67 -13.82 7.04 -2.54
N LEU A 68 -14.68 6.61 -1.60
CA LEU A 68 -15.94 7.32 -1.28
C LEU A 68 -15.89 8.11 0.04
N GLY A 69 -15.10 7.70 1.01
CA GLY A 69 -14.93 8.43 2.29
C GLY A 69 -13.75 7.92 3.11
N ARG A 70 -13.62 8.33 4.38
CA ARG A 70 -12.47 7.93 5.24
C ARG A 70 -12.37 6.41 5.47
N ARG A 71 -13.52 5.71 5.47
CA ARG A 71 -13.64 4.27 5.73
C ARG A 71 -14.47 3.51 4.67
N TRP A 72 -14.84 4.18 3.58
CA TRP A 72 -15.75 3.65 2.57
C TRP A 72 -15.12 3.67 1.18
N SER A 73 -15.24 2.58 0.44
CA SER A 73 -14.90 2.51 -0.98
C SER A 73 -15.94 1.75 -1.78
N MET A 74 -15.94 1.98 -3.08
CA MET A 74 -16.72 1.22 -4.05
C MET A 74 -15.79 0.58 -5.04
N ASP A 75 -15.92 -0.71 -5.25
CA ASP A 75 -15.17 -1.50 -6.21
C ASP A 75 -16.11 -1.94 -7.32
N VAL A 76 -15.65 -1.87 -8.57
CA VAL A 76 -16.40 -2.38 -9.71
C VAL A 76 -15.44 -3.24 -10.51
N SER A 77 -15.74 -4.54 -10.59
CA SER A 77 -14.96 -5.48 -11.40
C SER A 77 -15.76 -6.07 -12.55
N GLY A 78 -15.07 -6.30 -13.66
CA GLY A 78 -15.59 -6.99 -14.83
C GLY A 78 -14.72 -8.21 -15.12
N ASN A 79 -15.37 -9.31 -15.52
CA ASN A 79 -14.74 -10.57 -15.88
C ASN A 79 -15.24 -10.99 -17.26
N TYR A 80 -14.34 -11.51 -18.08
CA TYR A 80 -14.66 -11.97 -19.43
C TYR A 80 -13.91 -13.25 -19.77
N ASN A 81 -14.65 -14.20 -20.32
CA ASN A 81 -14.12 -15.41 -20.92
C ASN A 81 -14.82 -15.71 -22.24
N GLY A 82 -14.01 -15.82 -23.31
CA GLY A 82 -14.51 -16.05 -24.67
C GLY A 82 -14.01 -17.35 -25.30
N TRP A 83 -13.22 -18.15 -24.59
CA TRP A 83 -12.45 -19.24 -25.19
C TRP A 83 -13.28 -20.51 -25.35
N THR A 84 -13.00 -21.23 -26.44
CA THR A 84 -13.42 -22.63 -26.63
C THR A 84 -12.17 -23.48 -26.46
N LEU A 85 -12.15 -24.40 -25.50
CA LEU A 85 -11.05 -25.32 -25.27
C LEU A 85 -11.21 -26.59 -26.12
N SER A 86 -10.20 -27.48 -26.08
CA SER A 86 -10.22 -28.78 -26.75
C SER A 86 -11.48 -29.60 -26.39
N ASP A 87 -11.92 -30.45 -27.31
CA ASP A 87 -13.18 -31.22 -27.22
C ASP A 87 -14.47 -30.36 -27.16
N ASN A 88 -14.42 -29.16 -27.75
CA ASN A 88 -15.52 -28.18 -27.79
C ASN A 88 -16.05 -27.80 -26.39
N ARG A 89 -15.18 -27.84 -25.39
CA ARG A 89 -15.47 -27.33 -24.04
C ARG A 89 -15.60 -25.82 -24.12
N LYS A 90 -16.75 -25.28 -23.70
CA LYS A 90 -17.03 -23.84 -23.74
C LYS A 90 -17.13 -23.33 -22.31
N TRP A 91 -16.31 -22.34 -21.97
CA TRP A 91 -16.41 -21.63 -20.70
C TRP A 91 -16.68 -20.15 -20.94
N LYS A 92 -17.63 -19.83 -21.82
CA LYS A 92 -17.84 -18.44 -22.22
C LYS A 92 -18.70 -17.73 -21.20
N HIS A 93 -18.26 -16.59 -20.70
CA HIS A 93 -19.07 -15.76 -19.81
C HIS A 93 -18.57 -14.32 -19.79
N TRP A 94 -19.47 -13.41 -19.43
CA TRP A 94 -19.08 -12.09 -18.96
C TRP A 94 -19.83 -11.80 -17.68
N MET A 95 -19.19 -11.12 -16.72
CA MET A 95 -19.80 -10.80 -15.44
C MET A 95 -19.31 -9.45 -14.94
N VAL A 96 -20.21 -8.64 -14.39
CA VAL A 96 -19.88 -7.41 -13.67
C VAL A 96 -20.23 -7.61 -12.20
N GLN A 97 -19.36 -7.14 -11.31
CA GLN A 97 -19.49 -7.33 -9.88
C GLN A 97 -19.15 -6.04 -9.12
N PRO A 98 -20.12 -5.13 -8.93
CA PRO A 98 -19.94 -3.98 -8.06
C PRO A 98 -20.00 -4.39 -6.59
N GLU A 99 -19.20 -3.73 -5.75
CA GLU A 99 -19.12 -4.00 -4.33
C GLU A 99 -18.93 -2.72 -3.53
N PHE A 100 -19.76 -2.56 -2.50
CA PHE A 100 -19.63 -1.49 -1.53
C PHE A 100 -18.88 -1.99 -0.30
N ARG A 101 -17.85 -1.28 0.14
CA ARG A 101 -16.89 -1.77 1.13
C ARG A 101 -16.75 -0.83 2.32
N PHE A 102 -16.79 -1.41 3.51
CA PHE A 102 -16.48 -0.77 4.78
C PHE A 102 -15.15 -1.26 5.33
N TRP A 103 -14.25 -0.34 5.65
CA TRP A 103 -12.93 -0.61 6.20
C TRP A 103 -12.88 -0.38 7.71
N THR A 104 -12.26 -1.30 8.45
CA THR A 104 -12.20 -1.20 9.92
C THR A 104 -11.23 -0.13 10.41
N LYS A 105 -10.17 0.17 9.65
CA LYS A 105 -9.17 1.20 9.92
C LYS A 105 -9.34 2.38 8.94
N ALA A 106 -8.27 2.80 8.30
CA ALA A 106 -8.33 3.70 7.16
C ALA A 106 -8.77 2.92 5.91
N ARG A 107 -9.51 3.58 5.02
CA ARG A 107 -9.89 3.03 3.72
C ARG A 107 -8.68 2.44 2.99
N GLN A 108 -8.89 1.32 2.29
CA GLN A 108 -7.87 0.60 1.50
C GLN A 108 -6.68 0.07 2.32
N ARG A 109 -6.88 -0.20 3.62
CA ARG A 109 -5.84 -0.75 4.50
C ARG A 109 -6.42 -1.75 5.50
N GLY A 110 -5.86 -2.96 5.53
CA GLY A 110 -6.25 -4.01 6.48
C GLY A 110 -7.59 -4.65 6.14
N HIS A 111 -8.41 -4.90 7.17
CA HIS A 111 -9.66 -5.63 7.04
C HIS A 111 -10.79 -4.77 6.45
N PHE A 112 -11.63 -5.39 5.62
CA PHE A 112 -12.89 -4.82 5.19
C PHE A 112 -13.99 -5.88 5.12
N VAL A 113 -15.22 -5.39 5.24
CA VAL A 113 -16.43 -6.13 4.92
C VAL A 113 -17.15 -5.41 3.79
N GLY A 114 -17.80 -6.15 2.91
CA GLY A 114 -18.47 -5.59 1.75
C GLY A 114 -19.76 -6.29 1.40
N ILE A 115 -20.60 -5.58 0.66
CA ILE A 115 -21.79 -6.12 0.00
C ILE A 115 -21.51 -6.08 -1.49
N HIS A 116 -21.55 -7.23 -2.16
CA HIS A 116 -21.37 -7.33 -3.60
C HIS A 116 -22.65 -7.75 -4.30
N LEU A 117 -22.86 -7.19 -5.48
CA LEU A 117 -23.79 -7.69 -6.47
C LEU A 117 -22.99 -8.35 -7.58
N LEU A 118 -23.56 -9.33 -8.26
CA LEU A 118 -22.97 -9.94 -9.45
C LEU A 118 -24.03 -10.15 -10.51
N GLY A 119 -23.67 -10.00 -11.77
CA GLY A 119 -24.58 -10.25 -12.87
C GLY A 119 -23.86 -10.44 -14.19
N GLY A 120 -24.37 -11.34 -15.03
CA GLY A 120 -23.70 -11.71 -16.27
C GLY A 120 -24.47 -12.71 -17.12
N GLU A 121 -23.93 -12.99 -18.30
CA GLU A 121 -24.39 -14.05 -19.18
C GLU A 121 -23.30 -15.11 -19.31
N TYR A 122 -23.69 -16.35 -19.54
CA TYR A 122 -22.77 -17.47 -19.72
C TYR A 122 -23.26 -18.45 -20.78
N ASN A 123 -22.30 -19.17 -21.36
CA ASN A 123 -22.50 -20.29 -22.26
C ASN A 123 -21.45 -21.36 -21.91
N LEU A 124 -21.92 -22.35 -21.16
CA LEU A 124 -21.11 -23.40 -20.57
C LEU A 124 -21.40 -24.72 -21.30
N ASN A 125 -20.37 -25.45 -21.70
CA ASN A 125 -20.49 -26.76 -22.32
C ASN A 125 -19.33 -27.65 -21.90
N LYS A 126 -19.61 -28.83 -21.35
CA LYS A 126 -18.59 -29.80 -20.89
C LYS A 126 -17.57 -29.17 -19.92
N VAL A 127 -18.04 -28.35 -18.99
CA VAL A 127 -17.20 -27.69 -17.97
C VAL A 127 -17.70 -28.04 -16.58
N HIS A 128 -16.78 -28.51 -15.74
CA HIS A 128 -16.99 -28.66 -14.30
C HIS A 128 -16.60 -27.35 -13.62
N LEU A 129 -17.57 -26.71 -13.00
CA LEU A 129 -17.36 -25.47 -12.29
C LEU A 129 -16.81 -25.72 -10.88
N PRO A 130 -16.00 -24.81 -10.33
CA PRO A 130 -15.45 -24.94 -8.98
C PRO A 130 -16.58 -25.05 -7.94
N PHE A 131 -16.32 -25.79 -6.86
CA PHE A 131 -17.29 -26.07 -5.78
C PHE A 131 -18.56 -26.80 -6.23
N ASN A 132 -18.54 -27.41 -7.42
CA ASN A 132 -19.63 -28.20 -7.96
C ASN A 132 -20.98 -27.46 -7.99
N PHE A 133 -20.97 -26.14 -8.19
CA PHE A 133 -22.18 -25.33 -8.10
C PHE A 133 -23.18 -25.63 -9.24
N TYR A 134 -22.70 -26.21 -10.35
CA TYR A 134 -23.53 -26.55 -11.52
C TYR A 134 -23.08 -27.86 -12.19
N PRO A 135 -23.37 -29.02 -11.58
CA PRO A 135 -22.85 -30.30 -12.07
C PRO A 135 -23.36 -30.67 -13.48
N SER A 136 -24.56 -30.23 -13.87
CA SER A 136 -25.14 -30.55 -15.18
C SER A 136 -24.45 -29.88 -16.38
N THR A 137 -23.60 -28.86 -16.16
CA THR A 137 -22.78 -28.24 -17.23
C THR A 137 -21.62 -29.13 -17.69
N GLY A 138 -21.33 -30.21 -16.96
CA GLY A 138 -20.37 -31.24 -17.37
C GLY A 138 -20.87 -32.13 -18.50
N ALA A 139 -22.19 -32.34 -18.61
CA ALA A 139 -22.79 -33.27 -19.57
C ALA A 139 -23.49 -32.58 -20.74
N GLN A 140 -24.07 -31.39 -20.52
CA GLN A 140 -24.88 -30.69 -21.50
C GLN A 140 -24.49 -29.20 -21.57
N ARG A 141 -24.86 -28.56 -22.68
CA ARG A 141 -24.65 -27.12 -22.84
C ARG A 141 -25.78 -26.35 -22.20
N HIS A 142 -25.40 -25.36 -21.38
CA HIS A 142 -26.30 -24.42 -20.72
C HIS A 142 -25.93 -23.00 -21.15
N GLU A 143 -26.91 -22.25 -21.61
CA GLU A 143 -26.75 -20.83 -21.96
C GLU A 143 -27.80 -20.00 -21.26
N GLY A 144 -27.39 -18.95 -20.57
CA GLY A 144 -28.30 -18.20 -19.74
C GLY A 144 -27.69 -16.97 -19.12
N TRP A 145 -28.43 -16.40 -18.17
CA TRP A 145 -27.99 -15.27 -17.38
C TRP A 145 -28.07 -15.60 -15.89
N ALA A 146 -27.20 -14.96 -15.11
CA ALA A 146 -27.19 -15.07 -13.67
C ALA A 146 -27.15 -13.69 -13.05
N ALA A 147 -27.82 -13.53 -11.91
CA ALA A 147 -27.70 -12.36 -11.05
C ALA A 147 -27.73 -12.79 -9.59
N GLY A 148 -27.01 -12.06 -8.74
CA GLY A 148 -26.88 -12.42 -7.35
C GLY A 148 -26.38 -11.28 -6.47
N ALA A 149 -26.43 -11.54 -5.17
CA ALA A 149 -25.93 -10.64 -4.14
C ALA A 149 -25.28 -11.46 -3.01
N GLY A 150 -24.31 -10.87 -2.34
CA GLY A 150 -23.62 -11.53 -1.24
C GLY A 150 -22.86 -10.58 -0.34
N LEU A 151 -22.25 -11.18 0.68
CA LEU A 151 -21.34 -10.53 1.60
C LEU A 151 -19.92 -10.97 1.30
N THR A 152 -18.99 -10.03 1.38
CA THR A 152 -17.55 -10.26 1.20
C THR A 152 -16.83 -9.87 2.48
N TYR A 153 -15.82 -10.67 2.85
CA TYR A 153 -14.79 -10.29 3.79
C TYR A 153 -13.45 -10.34 3.08
N GLY A 154 -12.59 -9.36 3.37
CA GLY A 154 -11.27 -9.32 2.77
C GLY A 154 -10.24 -8.62 3.62
N TYR A 155 -8.98 -8.81 3.22
CA TYR A 155 -7.83 -8.16 3.81
C TYR A 155 -6.90 -7.63 2.74
N ARG A 156 -6.41 -6.40 2.93
CA ARG A 156 -5.49 -5.74 2.01
C ARG A 156 -4.11 -5.52 2.61
N TRP A 157 -3.12 -6.08 1.92
CA TRP A 157 -1.70 -5.85 2.14
C TRP A 157 -1.18 -4.79 1.17
N ASN A 158 -0.52 -3.76 1.68
CA ASN A 158 0.09 -2.71 0.88
C ASN A 158 1.60 -2.83 1.00
N PHE A 159 2.27 -3.32 -0.04
CA PHE A 159 3.72 -3.57 -0.02
C PHE A 159 4.53 -2.32 -0.36
N SER A 160 3.99 -1.45 -1.22
CA SER A 160 4.59 -0.17 -1.57
C SER A 160 3.52 0.90 -1.72
N GLU A 161 3.92 2.13 -2.06
CA GLU A 161 2.96 3.21 -2.32
C GLU A 161 2.01 2.86 -3.49
N ARG A 162 2.51 2.16 -4.52
CA ARG A 162 1.73 1.83 -5.71
C ARG A 162 1.15 0.43 -5.71
N TRP A 163 1.85 -0.52 -5.10
CA TRP A 163 1.47 -1.94 -5.17
C TRP A 163 0.86 -2.44 -3.87
N GLY A 164 -0.16 -3.27 -4.01
CA GLY A 164 -0.73 -4.05 -2.92
C GLY A 164 -1.35 -5.33 -3.43
N MET A 165 -1.73 -6.19 -2.50
CA MET A 165 -2.50 -7.40 -2.77
C MET A 165 -3.69 -7.45 -1.82
N GLU A 166 -4.77 -8.09 -2.27
CA GLU A 166 -6.01 -8.18 -1.50
C GLU A 166 -6.61 -9.57 -1.64
N GLY A 167 -6.74 -10.25 -0.51
CA GLY A 167 -7.43 -11.54 -0.42
C GLY A 167 -8.90 -11.30 -0.09
N GLN A 168 -9.80 -11.98 -0.80
CA GLN A 168 -11.24 -11.88 -0.57
C GLN A 168 -11.91 -13.25 -0.61
N ILE A 169 -12.89 -13.41 0.27
CA ILE A 169 -13.85 -14.51 0.23
C ILE A 169 -15.25 -13.93 0.41
N GLY A 170 -16.22 -14.47 -0.32
CA GLY A 170 -17.59 -14.02 -0.23
C GLY A 170 -18.59 -15.16 -0.39
N VAL A 171 -19.68 -15.04 0.37
CA VAL A 171 -20.82 -15.94 0.35
C VAL A 171 -22.05 -15.17 -0.08
N GLY A 172 -22.92 -15.81 -0.85
CA GLY A 172 -24.09 -15.12 -1.39
C GLY A 172 -25.08 -16.05 -2.05
N TYR A 173 -26.08 -15.41 -2.64
CA TYR A 173 -27.15 -16.03 -3.38
C TYR A 173 -27.06 -15.66 -4.86
N ILE A 174 -27.25 -16.64 -5.73
CA ILE A 174 -27.29 -16.47 -7.19
C ILE A 174 -28.59 -17.08 -7.70
N TYR A 175 -29.32 -16.31 -8.48
CA TYR A 175 -30.40 -16.76 -9.33
C TYR A 175 -29.91 -16.88 -10.77
N THR A 176 -30.29 -17.95 -11.45
CA THR A 176 -30.00 -18.10 -12.87
C THR A 176 -31.18 -18.71 -13.62
N GLU A 177 -31.37 -18.22 -14.83
CA GLU A 177 -32.30 -18.74 -15.82
C GLU A 177 -31.49 -19.11 -17.06
N TYR A 178 -31.77 -20.30 -17.62
CA TYR A 178 -30.94 -20.90 -18.64
C TYR A 178 -31.73 -21.78 -19.59
N ASP A 179 -31.24 -21.87 -20.82
CA ASP A 179 -31.67 -22.79 -21.86
C ASP A 179 -30.71 -23.99 -21.91
N GLU A 180 -31.29 -25.18 -21.97
CA GLU A 180 -30.57 -26.45 -22.14
C GLU A 180 -30.54 -26.83 -23.62
N TYR A 181 -29.38 -27.32 -24.07
CA TYR A 181 -29.19 -27.77 -25.45
C TYR A 181 -28.82 -29.25 -25.49
N CYS A 182 -29.23 -29.89 -26.58
CA CYS A 182 -28.95 -31.30 -26.83
C CYS A 182 -27.45 -31.65 -26.67
N PRO A 183 -27.15 -32.86 -26.16
CA PRO A 183 -25.79 -33.40 -26.19
C PRO A 183 -25.21 -33.45 -27.63
N ASN A 184 -23.88 -33.52 -27.75
CA ASN A 184 -23.16 -33.66 -29.03
C ASN A 184 -23.27 -32.48 -30.02
N ASN A 185 -23.50 -31.26 -29.53
CA ASN A 185 -23.50 -30.04 -30.34
C ASN A 185 -24.54 -29.98 -31.47
N CYS A 186 -25.67 -30.67 -31.33
CA CYS A 186 -26.72 -30.64 -32.35
C CYS A 186 -27.39 -29.25 -32.50
N GLY A 187 -27.17 -28.34 -31.53
CA GLY A 187 -27.60 -26.94 -31.59
C GLY A 187 -29.07 -26.70 -31.26
N VAL A 188 -29.85 -27.75 -31.04
CA VAL A 188 -31.29 -27.68 -30.72
C VAL A 188 -31.48 -27.44 -29.22
N ARG A 189 -32.31 -26.45 -28.88
CA ARG A 189 -32.76 -26.19 -27.51
C ARG A 189 -33.75 -27.28 -27.08
N ILE A 190 -33.46 -27.96 -25.98
CA ILE A 190 -34.26 -29.08 -25.45
C ILE A 190 -35.12 -28.69 -24.24
N GLY A 191 -34.80 -27.58 -23.58
CA GLY A 191 -35.54 -27.10 -22.43
C GLY A 191 -35.05 -25.75 -21.92
N SER A 192 -35.73 -25.26 -20.89
CA SER A 192 -35.35 -24.06 -20.14
C SER A 192 -35.61 -24.30 -18.66
N GLY A 193 -34.75 -23.79 -17.79
CA GLY A 193 -34.83 -24.00 -16.35
C GLY A 193 -34.43 -22.76 -15.56
N THR A 194 -34.71 -22.83 -14.25
CA THR A 194 -34.23 -21.84 -13.29
C THR A 194 -33.54 -22.55 -12.13
N LYS A 195 -32.54 -21.89 -11.55
CA LYS A 195 -31.80 -22.43 -10.41
C LYS A 195 -31.48 -21.34 -9.40
N HIS A 196 -31.57 -21.72 -8.14
CA HIS A 196 -31.15 -20.91 -7.01
C HIS A 196 -29.92 -21.56 -6.38
N TYR A 197 -28.88 -20.77 -6.14
CA TYR A 197 -27.64 -21.22 -5.52
C TYR A 197 -27.33 -20.34 -4.31
N VAL A 198 -27.00 -20.98 -3.18
CA VAL A 198 -26.47 -20.30 -1.99
C VAL A 198 -25.14 -20.95 -1.65
N GLY A 199 -24.08 -20.14 -1.51
CA GLY A 199 -22.76 -20.66 -1.20
C GLY A 199 -21.65 -19.64 -1.48
N PRO A 200 -20.39 -20.11 -1.66
CA PRO A 200 -19.28 -19.27 -2.08
C PRO A 200 -19.57 -18.60 -3.43
N THR A 201 -19.67 -17.27 -3.43
CA THR A 201 -19.92 -16.46 -4.64
C THR A 201 -18.74 -15.60 -5.03
N LYS A 202 -17.71 -15.52 -4.18
CA LYS A 202 -16.48 -14.77 -4.45
C LYS A 202 -15.27 -15.45 -3.84
N LEU A 203 -14.22 -15.58 -4.64
CA LEU A 203 -12.89 -15.92 -4.18
C LEU A 203 -11.90 -15.13 -5.05
N ALA A 204 -11.09 -14.29 -4.42
CA ALA A 204 -10.16 -13.44 -5.16
C ALA A 204 -8.83 -13.29 -4.44
N LEU A 205 -7.77 -13.31 -5.24
CA LEU A 205 -6.45 -12.82 -4.86
C LEU A 205 -6.08 -11.72 -5.84
N ASN A 206 -6.36 -10.48 -5.46
CA ASN A 206 -6.21 -9.33 -6.33
C ASN A 206 -4.81 -8.72 -6.22
N LEU A 207 -4.10 -8.59 -7.34
CA LEU A 207 -2.96 -7.69 -7.46
C LEU A 207 -3.46 -6.28 -7.76
N ILE A 208 -2.98 -5.29 -7.01
CA ILE A 208 -3.49 -3.92 -7.05
C ILE A 208 -2.38 -2.94 -7.41
N TYR A 209 -2.65 -2.06 -8.37
CA TYR A 209 -1.81 -0.91 -8.71
C TYR A 209 -2.56 0.41 -8.49
N ARG A 210 -1.96 1.36 -7.79
CA ARG A 210 -2.55 2.66 -7.43
C ARG A 210 -1.98 3.81 -8.26
N PHE A 211 -2.89 4.66 -8.75
CA PHE A 211 -2.58 5.90 -9.46
C PHE A 211 -2.85 7.12 -8.58
N GLY A 212 -1.85 8.00 -8.47
CA GLY A 212 -1.93 9.29 -7.76
C GLY A 212 -0.53 9.91 -7.56
N LYS A 213 -0.36 11.20 -7.87
CA LYS A 213 0.93 11.92 -7.71
C LYS A 213 0.98 12.64 -6.35
N LYS A 214 1.83 12.21 -5.41
CA LYS A 214 2.11 12.93 -4.15
C LYS A 214 2.79 14.30 -4.35
N LYS A 215 3.40 14.57 -5.53
CA LYS A 215 4.20 15.79 -5.77
C LYS A 215 3.46 17.11 -5.49
N ARG A 216 2.14 17.20 -5.73
CA ARG A 216 1.40 18.47 -5.53
C ARG A 216 1.07 18.80 -4.07
N MET A 217 1.02 17.84 -3.15
CA MET A 217 0.68 18.14 -1.75
C MET A 217 1.88 18.64 -0.95
N ALA A 218 3.07 18.09 -1.19
CA ALA A 218 4.30 18.58 -0.59
C ALA A 218 4.64 20.00 -1.08
N GLU A 219 4.42 20.27 -2.37
CA GLU A 219 4.68 21.59 -2.97
C GLU A 219 3.62 22.62 -2.59
N ALA A 220 2.33 22.24 -2.50
CA ALA A 220 1.28 23.11 -1.98
C ALA A 220 1.44 23.39 -0.48
N ALA A 221 1.86 22.41 0.33
CA ALA A 221 2.17 22.62 1.74
C ALA A 221 3.40 23.50 1.92
N ARG A 222 4.41 23.35 1.06
CA ARG A 222 5.60 24.21 1.05
C ARG A 222 5.26 25.64 0.62
N LEU A 223 4.45 25.84 -0.42
CA LEU A 223 3.96 27.15 -0.86
C LEU A 223 3.04 27.81 0.17
N ALA A 224 2.19 27.03 0.87
CA ALA A 224 1.36 27.53 1.96
C ALA A 224 2.19 27.95 3.18
N ALA A 225 3.25 27.20 3.52
CA ALA A 225 4.18 27.57 4.58
C ALA A 225 5.03 28.81 4.23
N LEU A 226 5.37 29.00 2.94
CA LEU A 226 6.08 30.19 2.46
C LEU A 226 5.22 31.46 2.47
N ASN A 227 3.91 31.34 2.32
CA ASN A 227 2.96 32.46 2.28
C ASN A 227 2.17 32.66 3.59
N ALA A 228 2.51 31.94 4.66
CA ALA A 228 1.88 32.13 5.95
C ALA A 228 2.26 33.52 6.51
N PRO A 229 1.30 34.35 6.96
CA PRO A 229 1.61 35.64 7.55
C PRO A 229 2.47 35.43 8.80
N LYS A 230 3.62 36.11 8.86
CA LYS A 230 4.47 36.10 10.05
C LYS A 230 3.68 36.71 11.22
N PRO A 231 3.71 36.09 12.41
CA PRO A 231 3.00 36.65 13.57
C PRO A 231 3.57 38.03 13.88
N ILE A 232 2.69 39.03 13.91
CA ILE A 232 3.01 40.36 14.44
C ILE A 232 2.90 40.22 15.96
N ILE A 233 4.02 40.31 16.66
CA ILE A 233 4.06 40.31 18.11
C ILE A 233 3.79 41.76 18.55
N GLU A 234 2.59 42.05 19.02
CA GLU A 234 2.28 43.30 19.71
C GLU A 234 2.60 43.16 21.20
N GLU A 235 3.69 43.76 21.65
CA GLU A 235 4.01 43.86 23.07
C GLU A 235 3.10 44.89 23.74
N ARG A 236 2.19 44.42 24.60
CA ARG A 236 1.34 45.27 25.43
C ARG A 236 1.98 45.45 26.81
N ILE A 237 2.55 46.64 27.06
CA ILE A 237 2.96 47.06 28.40
C ILE A 237 1.68 47.41 29.20
N VAL A 238 1.39 46.65 30.26
CA VAL A 238 0.30 46.94 31.20
C VAL A 238 0.91 47.57 32.46
N ARG A 239 0.50 48.79 32.79
CA ARG A 239 0.73 49.44 34.09
C ARG A 239 -0.54 49.40 34.94
N ASP A 240 -0.32 49.31 36.25
CA ASP A 240 -1.24 49.20 37.42
C ASP A 240 -2.53 50.06 37.33
N THR A 241 -3.66 49.81 38.02
CA THR A 241 -3.89 49.39 39.41
C THR A 241 -5.37 48.95 39.63
N VAL A 242 -5.63 48.28 40.76
CA VAL A 242 -6.81 48.30 41.67
C VAL A 242 -7.56 46.96 41.84
N ILE A 243 -7.63 46.60 43.12
CA ILE A 243 -8.14 45.39 43.77
C ILE A 243 -9.68 45.36 43.74
N ILE A 244 -10.25 44.22 43.33
CA ILE A 244 -11.51 43.70 43.90
C ILE A 244 -11.25 42.23 44.26
N ARG A 245 -11.44 41.91 45.55
CA ARG A 245 -11.37 40.56 46.09
C ARG A 245 -12.62 39.80 45.66
N ASP A 246 -12.44 38.81 44.80
CA ASP A 246 -13.23 37.58 44.82
C ASP A 246 -12.26 36.43 44.56
N THR A 247 -12.10 35.58 45.57
CA THR A 247 -11.22 34.41 45.49
C THR A 247 -11.89 33.38 44.58
N VAL A 248 -11.65 33.48 43.28
CA VAL A 248 -11.83 32.36 42.35
C VAL A 248 -10.46 31.71 42.20
N VAL A 249 -10.31 30.51 42.74
CA VAL A 249 -9.17 29.65 42.42
C VAL A 249 -9.36 29.21 40.97
N ILE A 250 -8.84 30.00 40.03
CA ILE A 250 -8.63 29.54 38.68
C ILE A 250 -7.42 28.62 38.76
N HIS A 251 -7.65 27.31 38.66
CA HIS A 251 -6.59 26.40 38.27
C HIS A 251 -6.04 26.93 36.94
N ALA A 252 -4.86 27.55 36.97
CA ALA A 252 -4.15 27.90 35.75
C ALA A 252 -4.05 26.62 34.92
N SER A 253 -4.74 26.60 33.78
CA SER A 253 -4.50 25.57 32.78
C SER A 253 -3.04 25.74 32.37
N GLU A 254 -2.25 24.69 32.57
CA GLU A 254 -0.86 24.68 32.12
C GLU A 254 -0.80 25.18 30.67
N PRO A 255 0.16 26.05 30.32
CA PRO A 255 0.29 26.54 28.95
C PRO A 255 0.37 25.34 27.98
N PRO A 256 -0.18 25.47 26.76
CA PRO A 256 -0.16 24.38 25.78
C PRO A 256 1.27 23.95 25.53
N ARG A 257 1.61 22.73 25.96
CA ARG A 257 2.94 22.13 25.80
C ARG A 257 3.24 22.02 24.30
N MET A 258 4.17 22.83 23.81
CA MET A 258 4.59 22.80 22.42
C MET A 258 5.73 21.77 22.30
N PHE A 259 5.60 20.83 21.36
CA PHE A 259 6.57 19.75 21.16
C PHE A 259 7.21 19.84 19.77
N ARG A 260 8.54 19.69 19.69
CA ARG A 260 9.29 19.60 18.43
C ARG A 260 9.74 18.17 18.17
N ASN A 261 9.39 17.62 17.01
CA ASN A 261 9.85 16.31 16.55
C ASN A 261 11.28 16.38 15.99
N GLU A 262 12.16 15.53 16.50
CA GLU A 262 13.53 15.39 16.02
C GLU A 262 13.89 13.92 15.75
N THR A 263 15.01 13.70 15.04
CA THR A 263 15.46 12.38 14.66
C THR A 263 16.98 12.27 14.72
N TYR A 264 17.48 11.22 15.38
CA TYR A 264 18.88 10.81 15.29
C TYR A 264 19.00 9.52 14.48
N VAL A 265 20.00 9.45 13.59
CA VAL A 265 20.25 8.27 12.76
C VAL A 265 21.66 7.74 13.00
N LEU A 266 21.77 6.52 13.52
CA LEU A 266 23.02 5.78 13.65
C LEU A 266 23.15 4.80 12.48
N HIS A 267 24.28 4.83 11.79
CA HIS A 267 24.66 3.85 10.78
C HIS A 267 25.78 2.94 11.31
N LEU A 268 25.69 1.63 11.14
CA LEU A 268 26.82 0.71 11.37
C LEU A 268 27.05 -0.16 10.14
N GLN A 269 28.31 -0.42 9.82
CA GLN A 269 28.72 -1.30 8.72
C GLN A 269 29.01 -2.73 9.20
N TYR A 270 28.92 -3.69 8.29
CA TYR A 270 29.15 -5.11 8.55
C TYR A 270 30.02 -5.75 7.46
N GLU A 271 30.77 -6.77 7.85
CA GLU A 271 31.45 -7.65 6.91
C GLU A 271 30.44 -8.45 6.04
N ALA A 272 30.91 -8.94 4.90
CA ALA A 272 30.12 -9.79 4.02
C ALA A 272 29.60 -11.03 4.77
N GLY A 273 28.32 -11.34 4.63
CA GLY A 273 27.71 -12.53 5.24
C GLY A 273 27.66 -12.55 6.79
N SER A 274 28.06 -11.47 7.47
CA SER A 274 28.13 -11.41 8.93
C SER A 274 27.06 -10.52 9.54
N ALA A 275 26.48 -10.96 10.66
CA ALA A 275 25.65 -10.14 11.54
C ALA A 275 26.38 -9.68 12.80
N LYS A 276 27.67 -9.98 12.93
CA LYS A 276 28.47 -9.61 14.10
C LYS A 276 28.84 -8.14 14.04
N ILE A 277 28.56 -7.42 15.13
CA ILE A 277 29.00 -6.03 15.29
C ILE A 277 30.51 -6.03 15.56
N VAL A 278 31.28 -5.45 14.65
CA VAL A 278 32.74 -5.29 14.79
C VAL A 278 33.03 -3.79 14.99
N ARG A 279 33.51 -3.42 16.17
CA ARG A 279 33.75 -2.00 16.53
C ARG A 279 34.89 -1.36 15.72
N THR A 280 35.85 -2.15 15.28
CA THR A 280 37.02 -1.69 14.50
C THR A 280 36.76 -1.65 12.99
N LEU A 281 35.58 -2.08 12.53
CA LEU A 281 35.21 -2.00 11.12
C LEU A 281 34.73 -0.59 10.80
N ALA A 282 35.35 0.05 9.81
CA ALA A 282 35.09 1.44 9.45
C ALA A 282 35.12 2.34 10.71
N ASP A 283 34.11 3.17 10.90
CA ASP A 283 33.94 4.09 12.03
C ASP A 283 32.89 3.60 13.04
N ASN A 284 32.54 2.30 13.04
CA ASN A 284 31.53 1.73 13.92
C ASN A 284 31.76 2.04 15.40
N GLY A 285 33.01 1.99 15.87
CA GLY A 285 33.37 2.26 17.26
C GLY A 285 33.03 3.68 17.69
N GLU A 286 33.38 4.67 16.86
CA GLU A 286 33.10 6.09 17.09
C GLU A 286 31.60 6.37 17.03
N ARG A 287 30.91 5.80 16.03
CA ARG A 287 29.45 5.96 15.87
C ARG A 287 28.67 5.35 17.03
N LEU A 288 29.08 4.19 17.54
CA LEU A 288 28.50 3.59 18.73
C LEU A 288 28.73 4.45 19.97
N ALA A 289 29.92 5.03 20.13
CA ALA A 289 30.21 5.92 21.25
C ALA A 289 29.32 7.17 21.20
N ALA A 290 29.26 7.85 20.05
CA ALA A 290 28.42 9.02 19.85
C ALA A 290 26.92 8.72 20.05
N PHE A 291 26.45 7.53 19.66
CA PHE A 291 25.07 7.12 19.91
C PHE A 291 24.79 6.92 21.40
N LYS A 292 25.71 6.32 22.16
CA LYS A 292 25.56 6.17 23.61
C LYS A 292 25.50 7.53 24.31
N GLU A 293 26.43 8.42 23.98
CA GLU A 293 26.42 9.80 24.50
C GLU A 293 25.11 10.53 24.18
N PHE A 294 24.59 10.37 22.97
CA PHE A 294 23.31 10.92 22.57
C PHE A 294 22.15 10.37 23.43
N ILE A 295 22.07 9.06 23.61
CA ILE A 295 21.03 8.40 24.41
C ILE A 295 21.11 8.84 25.88
N ASP A 296 22.31 8.83 26.46
CA ASP A 296 22.53 9.21 27.86
C ASP A 296 22.09 10.66 28.11
N ARG A 297 22.39 11.56 27.16
CA ARG A 297 21.97 12.97 27.21
C ARG A 297 20.46 13.12 27.18
N ILE A 298 19.76 12.49 26.23
CA ILE A 298 18.30 12.64 26.11
C ILE A 298 17.54 11.92 27.22
N GLN A 299 18.11 10.85 27.80
CA GLN A 299 17.52 10.16 28.94
C GLN A 299 17.59 11.03 30.21
N GLY A 300 18.63 11.86 30.35
CA GLY A 300 18.78 12.81 31.45
C GLY A 300 17.91 14.06 31.33
N ASP A 301 17.30 14.31 30.17
CA ASP A 301 16.55 15.53 29.89
C ASP A 301 15.04 15.33 30.09
N SER A 302 14.47 15.96 31.12
CA SER A 302 13.03 15.87 31.45
C SER A 302 12.12 16.59 30.44
N THR A 303 12.70 17.38 29.54
CA THR A 303 11.99 18.02 28.43
C THR A 303 11.81 17.08 27.24
N VAL A 304 12.53 15.95 27.18
CA VAL A 304 12.52 15.04 26.05
C VAL A 304 11.63 13.82 26.31
N VAL A 305 10.78 13.47 25.35
CA VAL A 305 9.97 12.25 25.35
C VAL A 305 10.34 11.42 24.12
N ILE A 306 10.94 10.25 24.36
CA ILE A 306 11.32 9.33 23.29
C ILE A 306 10.09 8.53 22.88
N GLN A 307 9.69 8.66 21.62
CA GLN A 307 8.48 8.02 21.09
C GLN A 307 8.76 6.63 20.55
N ARG A 308 9.88 6.47 19.82
CA ARG A 308 10.16 5.26 19.06
C ARG A 308 11.63 5.12 18.71
N ILE A 309 12.14 3.88 18.77
CA ILE A 309 13.46 3.52 18.24
C ILE A 309 13.27 2.44 17.17
N SER A 310 13.71 2.71 15.94
CA SER A 310 13.57 1.79 14.81
C SER A 310 14.93 1.32 14.32
N LEU A 311 15.17 0.01 14.36
CA LEU A 311 16.40 -0.65 13.93
C LEU A 311 16.15 -1.37 12.60
N THR A 312 16.75 -0.88 11.51
CA THR A 312 16.52 -1.40 10.16
C THR A 312 17.82 -1.97 9.59
N GLY A 313 17.87 -3.29 9.41
CA GLY A 313 19.02 -3.98 8.82
C GLY A 313 18.93 -4.09 7.30
N TYR A 314 20.07 -3.96 6.63
CA TYR A 314 20.22 -4.08 5.18
C TYR A 314 21.36 -5.02 4.82
N CYS A 315 21.30 -5.56 3.60
CA CYS A 315 22.32 -6.40 2.99
C CYS A 315 22.74 -5.82 1.64
N SER A 316 23.98 -6.12 1.26
CA SER A 316 24.45 -6.01 -0.12
C SER A 316 23.80 -7.08 -1.01
N ILE A 317 23.98 -6.95 -2.32
CA ILE A 317 23.37 -7.81 -3.34
C ILE A 317 24.30 -9.01 -3.58
N GLU A 318 24.35 -9.88 -2.58
CA GLU A 318 25.21 -11.06 -2.57
C GLU A 318 24.46 -12.25 -1.95
N GLY A 319 24.41 -13.37 -2.66
CA GLY A 319 23.80 -14.59 -2.14
C GLY A 319 22.29 -14.64 -2.38
N THR A 320 21.61 -15.59 -1.76
CA THR A 320 20.18 -15.78 -2.05
C THR A 320 19.32 -14.76 -1.31
N ALA A 321 18.22 -14.33 -1.93
CA ALA A 321 17.26 -13.42 -1.30
C ALA A 321 16.80 -13.89 0.10
N GLN A 322 16.53 -15.20 0.25
CA GLN A 322 16.15 -15.77 1.55
C GLN A 322 17.26 -15.66 2.61
N TYR A 323 18.53 -15.81 2.21
CA TYR A 323 19.66 -15.63 3.10
C TYR A 323 19.81 -14.16 3.51
N ASN A 324 19.66 -13.22 2.57
CA ASN A 324 19.76 -11.79 2.83
C ASN A 324 18.61 -11.26 3.69
N ASP A 325 17.39 -11.77 3.50
CA ASP A 325 16.24 -11.44 4.35
C ASP A 325 16.47 -11.88 5.80
N ARG A 326 17.03 -13.08 6.01
CA ARG A 326 17.41 -13.56 7.33
C ARG A 326 18.57 -12.75 7.92
N LEU A 327 19.64 -12.55 7.16
CA LEU A 327 20.85 -11.87 7.61
C LEU A 327 20.55 -10.43 8.04
N SER A 328 19.78 -9.68 7.25
CA SER A 328 19.37 -8.32 7.60
C SER A 328 18.50 -8.27 8.87
N SER A 329 17.61 -9.24 9.05
CA SER A 329 16.80 -9.37 10.28
C SER A 329 17.66 -9.70 11.49
N THR A 330 18.63 -10.63 11.34
CA THR A 330 19.59 -10.99 12.39
C THR A 330 20.46 -9.80 12.78
N ARG A 331 20.94 -8.98 11.84
CA ARG A 331 21.65 -7.73 12.12
C ARG A 331 20.82 -6.80 13.01
N ALA A 332 19.56 -6.57 12.63
CA ALA A 332 18.65 -5.72 13.42
C ALA A 332 18.44 -6.24 14.85
N HIS A 333 18.27 -7.56 15.01
CA HIS A 333 18.09 -8.17 16.33
C HIS A 333 19.38 -8.13 17.16
N SER A 334 20.54 -8.41 16.56
CA SER A 334 21.83 -8.37 17.26
C SER A 334 22.17 -6.98 17.82
N LEU A 335 21.82 -5.91 17.09
CA LEU A 335 21.98 -4.56 17.61
C LEU A 335 20.96 -4.26 18.72
N GLN A 336 19.74 -4.77 18.61
CA GLN A 336 18.74 -4.65 19.68
C GLN A 336 19.27 -5.27 20.98
N GLU A 337 19.72 -6.53 20.94
CA GLU A 337 20.30 -7.22 22.09
C GLU A 337 21.47 -6.43 22.67
N TYR A 338 22.42 -6.02 21.81
CA TYR A 338 23.57 -5.21 22.22
C TYR A 338 23.17 -3.92 22.94
N LEU A 339 22.13 -3.21 22.47
CA LEU A 339 21.68 -1.97 23.10
C LEU A 339 20.89 -2.21 24.38
N LEU A 340 20.11 -3.29 24.47
CA LEU A 340 19.32 -3.63 25.65
C LEU A 340 20.19 -4.01 26.86
N ASP A 341 21.41 -4.49 26.64
CA ASP A 341 22.39 -4.72 27.71
C ASP A 341 22.75 -3.41 28.45
N PHE A 342 22.73 -2.27 27.75
CA PHE A 342 23.02 -0.96 28.33
C PHE A 342 21.74 -0.18 28.70
N TYR A 343 20.67 -0.35 27.92
CA TYR A 343 19.43 0.42 28.05
C TYR A 343 18.19 -0.50 28.10
N PRO A 344 17.97 -1.26 29.20
CA PRO A 344 16.86 -2.21 29.29
C PRO A 344 15.47 -1.58 29.09
N TRP A 345 15.33 -0.30 29.44
CA TRP A 345 14.08 0.47 29.30
C TRP A 345 13.64 0.67 27.86
N MET A 346 14.54 0.51 26.87
CA MET A 346 14.21 0.67 25.45
C MET A 346 13.39 -0.49 24.88
N LYS A 347 13.26 -1.61 25.60
CA LYS A 347 12.66 -2.85 25.12
C LYS A 347 11.29 -2.66 24.48
N ASP A 348 10.44 -1.85 25.09
CA ASP A 348 9.05 -1.69 24.68
C ASP A 348 8.85 -0.66 23.55
N ILE A 349 9.86 0.19 23.31
CA ILE A 349 9.83 1.25 22.28
C ILE A 349 10.73 0.93 21.08
N MET A 350 11.54 -0.12 21.17
CA MET A 350 12.39 -0.61 20.10
C MET A 350 11.65 -1.53 19.14
N HIS A 351 11.80 -1.27 17.84
CA HIS A 351 11.26 -2.10 16.79
C HIS A 351 12.35 -2.47 15.78
N THR A 352 12.47 -3.74 15.47
CA THR A 352 13.43 -4.27 14.50
C THR A 352 12.76 -4.59 13.17
N ALA A 353 13.49 -4.41 12.06
CA ALA A 353 13.07 -4.80 10.73
C ALA A 353 14.27 -5.19 9.86
N GLY A 354 14.20 -6.34 9.19
CA GLY A 354 15.12 -6.68 8.09
C GLY A 354 14.54 -6.22 6.76
N ARG A 355 15.39 -5.66 5.88
CA ARG A 355 14.99 -5.21 4.53
C ARG A 355 15.59 -6.02 3.39
N GLY A 356 16.40 -7.03 3.70
CA GLY A 356 17.13 -7.80 2.70
C GLY A 356 18.10 -6.92 1.92
N GLU A 357 18.21 -7.19 0.62
CA GLU A 357 19.09 -6.47 -0.30
C GLU A 357 18.64 -5.02 -0.51
N ASP A 358 19.56 -4.06 -0.29
CA ASP A 358 19.28 -2.63 -0.47
C ASP A 358 19.43 -2.18 -1.92
N TRP A 359 18.50 -2.64 -2.77
CA TRP A 359 18.43 -2.23 -4.18
C TRP A 359 18.24 -0.73 -4.37
N SER A 360 17.56 -0.07 -3.43
CA SER A 360 17.35 1.38 -3.47
C SER A 360 18.64 2.13 -3.13
N GLY A 361 19.40 1.64 -2.14
CA GLY A 361 20.73 2.15 -1.82
C GLY A 361 21.72 1.96 -2.97
N LEU A 362 21.72 0.78 -3.60
CA LEU A 362 22.59 0.57 -4.77
C LEU A 362 22.28 1.56 -5.88
N LEU A 363 21.00 1.76 -6.21
CA LEU A 363 20.60 2.72 -7.24
C LEU A 363 21.11 4.12 -6.92
N ARG A 364 20.96 4.59 -5.67
CA ARG A 364 21.48 5.91 -5.26
C ARG A 364 22.99 6.01 -5.42
N LEU A 365 23.75 4.98 -5.03
CA LEU A 365 25.22 4.97 -5.14
C LEU A 365 25.65 5.00 -6.62
N VAL A 366 24.96 4.25 -7.48
CA VAL A 366 25.21 4.25 -8.93
C VAL A 366 24.87 5.62 -9.55
N GLU A 367 23.73 6.20 -9.19
CA GLU A 367 23.28 7.54 -9.64
C GLU A 367 24.27 8.65 -9.22
N GLN A 368 24.89 8.51 -8.04
CA GLN A 368 25.89 9.46 -7.53
C GLN A 368 27.29 9.22 -8.06
N SER A 369 27.55 8.06 -8.67
CA SER A 369 28.87 7.72 -9.20
C SER A 369 29.21 8.46 -10.49
N ASP A 370 30.51 8.75 -10.65
CA ASP A 370 31.08 9.35 -11.86
C ASP A 370 31.34 8.33 -12.98
N ASN A 371 31.00 7.05 -12.78
CA ASN A 371 31.24 5.99 -13.75
C ASN A 371 30.26 6.08 -14.93
N THR A 372 30.61 6.79 -15.99
CA THR A 372 29.76 6.94 -17.18
C THR A 372 29.68 5.68 -18.05
N ALA A 373 30.63 4.75 -17.90
CA ALA A 373 30.74 3.56 -18.76
C ALA A 373 29.63 2.54 -18.50
N TRP A 374 29.28 2.29 -17.24
CA TRP A 374 28.33 1.23 -16.87
C TRP A 374 27.06 1.72 -16.20
N LYS A 375 27.05 2.95 -15.68
CA LYS A 375 25.93 3.51 -14.91
C LYS A 375 24.57 3.33 -15.57
N ASN A 376 24.39 3.80 -16.81
CA ASN A 376 23.12 3.69 -17.53
C ASN A 376 22.66 2.23 -17.70
N ALA A 377 23.60 1.30 -17.91
CA ALA A 377 23.29 -0.11 -18.09
C ALA A 377 22.86 -0.76 -16.76
N ILE A 378 23.54 -0.44 -15.67
CA ILE A 378 23.22 -0.90 -14.31
C ILE A 378 21.85 -0.36 -13.88
N GLU A 379 21.62 0.96 -14.01
CA GLU A 379 20.35 1.62 -13.67
C GLU A 379 19.17 0.97 -14.42
N ARG A 380 19.33 0.74 -15.73
CA ARG A 380 18.30 0.09 -16.54
C ARG A 380 17.96 -1.31 -16.04
N ILE A 381 18.94 -2.10 -15.60
CA ILE A 381 18.69 -3.44 -15.05
C ILE A 381 17.96 -3.35 -13.72
N ILE A 382 18.38 -2.45 -12.82
CA ILE A 382 17.77 -2.26 -11.50
C ILE A 382 16.31 -1.79 -11.64
N LEU A 383 16.03 -0.85 -12.54
CA LEU A 383 14.70 -0.25 -12.71
C LEU A 383 13.71 -1.15 -13.47
N ASN A 384 14.17 -1.99 -14.40
CA ASN A 384 13.29 -2.72 -15.32
C ASN A 384 13.25 -4.25 -15.11
N THR A 385 14.00 -4.80 -14.16
CA THR A 385 13.94 -6.23 -13.82
C THR A 385 13.40 -6.40 -12.42
N GLY A 386 12.41 -7.26 -12.17
CA GLY A 386 11.95 -7.55 -10.81
C GLY A 386 13.07 -8.15 -9.94
N VAL A 387 13.07 -7.90 -8.62
CA VAL A 387 14.08 -8.45 -7.69
C VAL A 387 14.18 -9.98 -7.81
N TYR A 388 13.02 -10.65 -7.91
CA TYR A 388 12.92 -12.11 -8.05
C TYR A 388 13.02 -12.62 -9.50
N GLU A 389 13.18 -11.73 -10.49
CA GLU A 389 13.28 -12.08 -11.91
C GLU A 389 14.74 -12.22 -12.38
N GLY A 390 15.64 -12.58 -11.46
CA GLY A 390 17.07 -12.74 -11.74
C GLY A 390 17.82 -11.43 -11.96
N ARG A 391 17.40 -10.34 -11.30
CA ARG A 391 18.05 -9.02 -11.38
C ARG A 391 19.55 -9.09 -11.06
N GLU A 392 19.92 -9.77 -9.98
CA GLU A 392 21.32 -10.00 -9.60
C GLU A 392 22.09 -10.73 -10.71
N ARG A 393 21.51 -11.81 -11.26
CA ARG A 393 22.11 -12.57 -12.36
C ARG A 393 22.37 -11.69 -13.59
N LYS A 394 21.41 -10.84 -13.96
CA LYS A 394 21.62 -9.90 -15.08
C LYS A 394 22.77 -8.91 -14.83
N LEU A 395 23.01 -8.51 -13.57
CA LEU A 395 24.17 -7.68 -13.23
C LEU A 395 25.48 -8.47 -13.30
N MET A 396 25.47 -9.74 -12.88
CA MET A 396 26.62 -10.64 -13.00
C MET A 396 26.99 -10.96 -14.45
N ASP A 397 25.99 -11.06 -15.33
CA ASP A 397 26.19 -11.34 -16.76
C ASP A 397 26.59 -10.08 -17.56
N LEU A 398 26.24 -8.89 -17.06
CA LEU A 398 26.50 -7.62 -17.73
C LEU A 398 28.01 -7.42 -17.96
N TYR A 399 28.43 -7.29 -19.23
CA TYR A 399 29.82 -7.09 -19.63
C TYR A 399 30.80 -8.08 -18.97
N GLY A 400 30.40 -9.36 -18.86
CA GLY A 400 31.25 -10.40 -18.23
C GLY A 400 31.45 -10.22 -16.72
N GLY A 401 30.57 -9.46 -16.06
CA GLY A 401 30.54 -9.25 -14.62
C GLY A 401 31.50 -8.18 -14.10
N GLU A 402 32.18 -7.44 -14.98
CA GLU A 402 33.03 -6.31 -14.57
C GLU A 402 32.26 -5.26 -13.74
N PRO A 403 31.05 -4.82 -14.13
CA PRO A 403 30.29 -3.86 -13.35
C PRO A 403 29.89 -4.40 -11.98
N TYR A 404 29.55 -5.69 -11.89
CA TYR A 404 29.21 -6.34 -10.62
C TYR A 404 30.43 -6.39 -9.69
N ARG A 405 31.60 -6.79 -10.18
CA ARG A 405 32.86 -6.80 -9.40
C ARG A 405 33.27 -5.40 -8.93
N TRP A 406 33.00 -4.38 -9.74
CA TRP A 406 33.21 -2.99 -9.36
C TRP A 406 32.26 -2.56 -8.23
N MET A 407 30.95 -2.76 -8.38
CA MET A 407 29.97 -2.45 -7.31
C MET A 407 30.26 -3.23 -6.02
N PHE A 408 30.74 -4.46 -6.15
CA PHE A 408 31.14 -5.30 -5.01
C PHE A 408 32.25 -4.65 -4.17
N ARG A 409 33.23 -3.98 -4.80
CA ARG A 409 34.32 -3.31 -4.10
C ARG A 409 33.92 -1.93 -3.59
N GLU A 410 33.27 -1.15 -4.43
CA GLU A 410 33.05 0.28 -4.15
C GLU A 410 31.75 0.54 -3.36
N PHE A 411 30.68 -0.23 -3.60
CA PHE A 411 29.34 0.11 -3.09
C PHE A 411 28.80 -0.90 -2.08
N PHE A 412 29.07 -2.19 -2.24
CA PHE A 412 28.50 -3.20 -1.36
C PHE A 412 28.89 -3.02 0.12
N PRO A 413 30.10 -2.54 0.49
CA PRO A 413 30.40 -2.17 1.88
C PRO A 413 29.37 -1.18 2.48
N GLU A 414 28.95 -0.16 1.74
CA GLU A 414 27.96 0.84 2.16
C GLU A 414 26.52 0.27 2.25
N LEU A 415 26.24 -0.83 1.54
CA LEU A 415 24.94 -1.50 1.61
C LEU A 415 24.83 -2.46 2.80
N ARG A 416 25.96 -2.96 3.31
CA ARG A 416 26.01 -3.87 4.47
C ARG A 416 25.88 -3.07 5.76
N ARG A 417 24.71 -2.47 5.97
CA ARG A 417 24.51 -1.55 7.09
C ARG A 417 23.27 -1.82 7.92
N ILE A 418 23.23 -1.19 9.08
CA ILE A 418 22.03 -0.99 9.89
C ILE A 418 21.77 0.50 10.05
N GLU A 419 20.50 0.88 10.05
CA GLU A 419 20.04 2.24 10.34
C GLU A 419 19.21 2.19 11.63
N CYS A 420 19.69 2.83 12.68
CA CYS A 420 18.93 3.04 13.92
C CYS A 420 18.38 4.46 13.92
N LYS A 421 17.06 4.60 13.96
CA LYS A 421 16.35 5.87 13.97
C LYS A 421 15.66 6.08 15.31
N VAL A 422 16.02 7.14 16.04
CA VAL A 422 15.38 7.54 17.29
C VAL A 422 14.46 8.72 17.03
N GLU A 423 13.17 8.57 17.29
CA GLU A 423 12.15 9.61 17.17
C GLU A 423 11.78 10.12 18.57
N TYR A 424 11.94 11.42 18.80
CA TYR A 424 11.69 12.05 20.10
C TYR A 424 11.07 13.44 19.94
N GLU A 425 10.34 13.85 20.97
CA GLU A 425 9.71 15.15 21.12
C GLU A 425 10.42 15.96 22.21
N VAL A 426 10.74 17.22 21.92
CA VAL A 426 11.31 18.16 22.89
C VAL A 426 10.23 19.16 23.30
N LYS A 427 9.98 19.31 24.60
CA LYS A 427 9.12 20.37 25.15
C LYS A 427 9.83 21.71 24.97
N THR A 428 9.23 22.62 24.22
CA THR A 428 9.65 24.02 24.18
C THR A 428 8.95 24.79 25.29
N GLU A 429 9.72 25.60 26.02
CA GLU A 429 9.24 26.51 27.08
C GLU A 429 8.21 27.53 26.59
#